data_AF-A0A2G5TY70-F1
#
_entry.id   AF-A0A2G5TY70-F1
#
_cell.length_a   1.000
_cell.length_b   1.000
_cell.length_c   1.000
_cell.angle_alpha   90.00
_cell.angle_beta   90.00
_cell.angle_gamma   90.00
#
_symmetry.space_group_name_H-M   'P 1'
#
loop_
_entity.id
_entity.type
_entity.pdbx_description
1 polymer ?
#
loop_
_entity_poly.entity_id
_entity_poly.type
_entity_poly.pdbx_seq_one_letter_code
_entity_poly.pdbx_strand_id
1 'polypeptide(L)'
;MINQYRNIVKSLILLSVIGFICLNLYFYWKDTVPIVYAKLKDINETTRNLSPSTPYPKKRRKSMECPSELWNQVHTDIVPNEDLHLDWIQKNISRRDNIMESQIRLLTAFVYPDHISITTTSQRSFGQNVSCMYYDCLREEIENSRYESVFFPMNVIRCPRRIGAKYVSIGLEENGNGPKTQEPIPMIYRNFETPPHQISVCVGPIYGLENRWLQVAEFIEHYKLIGVRHFYFTIFNINEYGRKILDEYQRTGEIELTVIQSEYQNVDWQFHLLQINECHQRSKHHSKWVINVDIDERLVILDPKIKSVLELLNGYNDTVGEVGFAIRRIQKTGQLPEKYESEEQILSEMEFLKYNVSSPVTWGAYKTIYRPEKIAAMYYHWAYQRYPGTVAEYVKSDVALIRHYRTTESNILGSGWLSDPNYASFSIVPIEDPKFGEKLAKAVLEKIKYVYDQRDLNCEEIAEVPYQEYKEFGHDIFNCRFRNETGDKR
;
A
#
# COMPACT_ATOMS: atom_id res chain seq x y z
N MET A 1 -10.16 -62.36 11.69
CA MET A 1 -10.47 -62.16 13.13
C MET A 1 -9.74 -60.99 13.78
N ILE A 2 -8.44 -60.76 13.55
CA ILE A 2 -7.65 -59.71 14.25
C ILE A 2 -8.07 -58.26 13.88
N ASN A 3 -8.47 -57.99 12.62
CA ASN A 3 -8.89 -56.64 12.20
C ASN A 3 -10.27 -56.22 12.75
N GLN A 4 -11.16 -57.17 13.01
CA GLN A 4 -12.48 -56.88 13.58
C GLN A 4 -12.36 -56.48 15.05
N TYR A 5 -11.44 -57.11 15.78
CA TYR A 5 -11.15 -56.79 17.18
C TYR A 5 -10.54 -55.38 17.34
N ARG A 6 -9.64 -54.97 16.43
CA ARG A 6 -9.05 -53.62 16.45
C ARG A 6 -10.08 -52.51 16.18
N ASN A 7 -11.07 -52.76 15.32
CA ASN A 7 -12.12 -51.78 15.05
C ASN A 7 -13.12 -51.65 16.21
N ILE A 8 -13.45 -52.76 16.88
CA ILE A 8 -14.31 -52.74 18.07
C ILE A 8 -13.61 -51.97 19.21
N VAL A 9 -12.32 -52.20 19.44
CA VAL A 9 -11.54 -51.46 20.45
C VAL A 9 -11.45 -49.97 20.13
N LYS A 10 -11.25 -49.59 18.86
CA LYS A 10 -11.27 -48.17 18.45
C LYS A 10 -12.62 -47.50 18.67
N SER A 11 -13.72 -48.19 18.36
CA SER A 11 -15.07 -47.67 18.60
C SER A 11 -15.38 -47.54 20.10
N LEU A 12 -14.92 -48.47 20.95
CA LEU A 12 -15.07 -48.38 22.40
C LEU A 12 -14.29 -47.20 23.00
N ILE A 13 -13.07 -46.93 22.50
CA ILE A 13 -12.27 -45.77 22.91
C ILE A 13 -12.95 -44.47 22.46
N LEU A 14 -13.48 -44.41 21.23
CA LEU A 14 -14.18 -43.23 20.74
C LEU A 14 -15.44 -42.93 21.56
N LEU A 15 -16.21 -43.97 21.91
CA LEU A 15 -17.38 -43.85 22.77
C LEU A 15 -17.02 -43.40 24.19
N SER A 16 -15.89 -43.85 24.75
CA SER A 16 -15.45 -43.38 26.07
C SER A 16 -15.02 -41.91 26.03
N VAL A 17 -14.34 -41.47 24.97
CA VAL A 17 -13.93 -40.06 24.79
C VAL A 17 -15.15 -39.16 24.64
N ILE A 18 -16.14 -39.56 23.83
CA ILE A 18 -17.42 -38.82 23.69
C ILE A 18 -18.15 -38.77 25.04
N GLY A 19 -18.19 -39.88 25.78
CA GLY A 19 -18.75 -39.94 27.13
C GLY A 19 -18.09 -38.95 28.09
N PHE A 20 -16.75 -38.86 28.08
CA PHE A 20 -16.00 -37.90 28.89
C PHE A 20 -16.23 -36.44 28.47
N ILE A 21 -16.39 -36.15 27.18
CA ILE A 21 -16.70 -34.80 26.69
C ILE A 21 -18.11 -34.39 27.12
N CYS A 22 -19.10 -35.27 26.97
CA CYS A 22 -20.47 -35.02 27.42
C CYS A 22 -20.55 -34.84 28.94
N LEU A 23 -19.78 -35.61 29.71
CA LEU A 23 -19.71 -35.46 31.17
C LEU A 23 -19.10 -34.11 31.57
N ASN A 24 -18.01 -33.69 30.91
CA ASN A 24 -17.40 -32.37 31.15
C ASN A 24 -18.33 -31.22 30.75
N LEU A 25 -19.04 -31.33 29.63
CA LEU A 25 -20.04 -30.34 29.23
C LEU A 25 -21.20 -30.30 30.22
N TYR A 26 -21.65 -31.43 30.74
CA TYR A 26 -22.68 -31.50 31.77
C TYR A 26 -22.24 -30.83 33.08
N PHE A 27 -21.03 -31.09 33.57
CA PHE A 27 -20.50 -30.42 34.76
C PHE A 27 -20.28 -28.92 34.52
N TYR A 28 -19.77 -28.53 33.35
CA TYR A 28 -19.65 -27.12 32.97
C TYR A 28 -21.02 -26.42 32.99
N TRP A 29 -22.05 -27.05 32.42
CA TRP A 29 -23.40 -26.48 32.41
C TRP A 29 -24.02 -26.45 33.81
N LYS A 30 -23.88 -27.52 34.58
CA LYS A 30 -24.44 -27.63 35.94
C LYS A 30 -23.80 -26.65 36.92
N ASP A 31 -22.50 -26.44 36.84
CA ASP A 31 -21.76 -25.65 37.83
C ASP A 31 -21.58 -24.18 37.40
N THR A 32 -21.43 -23.91 36.10
CA THR A 32 -21.08 -22.55 35.61
C THR A 32 -22.31 -21.72 35.27
N VAL A 33 -23.37 -22.34 34.69
CA VAL A 33 -24.56 -21.61 34.25
C VAL A 33 -25.34 -21.00 35.43
N PRO A 34 -25.53 -21.67 36.58
CA PRO A 34 -26.20 -21.06 37.73
C PRO A 34 -25.42 -19.87 38.31
N ILE A 35 -24.08 -19.90 38.27
CA ILE A 35 -23.22 -18.81 38.74
C ILE A 35 -23.38 -17.58 37.82
N VAL A 36 -23.40 -17.78 36.50
CA VAL A 36 -23.61 -16.71 35.52
C VAL A 36 -25.02 -16.12 35.66
N TYR A 37 -26.05 -16.95 35.85
CA TYR A 37 -27.41 -16.50 36.08
C TYR A 37 -27.58 -15.74 37.41
N ALA A 38 -26.93 -16.18 38.49
CA ALA A 38 -26.94 -15.45 39.76
C ALA A 38 -26.28 -14.08 39.62
N LYS A 39 -25.15 -14.00 38.90
CA LYS A 39 -24.42 -12.74 38.64
C LYS A 39 -25.22 -11.76 37.77
N LEU A 40 -25.98 -12.27 36.80
CA LEU A 40 -26.89 -11.46 35.98
C LEU A 40 -28.12 -10.99 36.78
N LYS A 41 -28.60 -11.80 37.73
CA LYS A 41 -29.69 -11.42 38.64
C LYS A 41 -29.25 -10.32 39.62
N ASP A 42 -28.04 -10.40 40.17
CA ASP A 42 -27.45 -9.34 41.01
C ASP A 42 -27.30 -8.01 40.23
N ILE A 43 -26.89 -8.07 38.96
CA ILE A 43 -26.78 -6.86 38.11
C ILE A 43 -28.16 -6.22 37.88
N ASN A 44 -29.21 -7.03 37.67
CA ASN A 44 -30.58 -6.55 37.47
C ASN A 44 -31.26 -6.04 38.75
N GLU A 45 -30.93 -6.59 39.93
CA GLU A 45 -31.41 -6.07 41.22
C GLU A 45 -30.67 -4.78 41.62
N THR A 46 -29.38 -4.66 41.29
CA THR A 46 -28.59 -3.43 41.53
C THR A 46 -29.05 -2.25 40.67
N THR A 47 -29.56 -2.51 39.46
CA THR A 47 -30.06 -1.48 38.53
C THR A 47 -31.48 -1.02 38.83
N ARG A 48 -32.31 -1.82 39.54
CA ARG A 48 -33.68 -1.44 39.91
C ARG A 48 -33.81 -0.59 41.19
N ASN A 49 -32.76 -0.49 42.01
CA ASN A 49 -32.79 0.26 43.28
C ASN A 49 -32.09 1.63 43.24
N LEU A 50 -31.75 2.15 42.05
CA LEU A 50 -31.16 3.49 41.91
C LEU A 50 -32.26 4.56 41.80
N SER A 51 -32.68 5.06 42.96
CA SER A 51 -33.42 6.33 43.07
C SER A 51 -32.43 7.52 43.03
N PRO A 52 -32.74 8.65 42.36
CA PRO A 52 -31.77 9.70 42.08
C PRO A 52 -31.69 10.71 43.24
N SER A 53 -30.90 10.42 44.27
CA SER A 53 -30.43 11.46 45.20
C SER A 53 -29.37 10.92 46.17
N THR A 54 -28.11 10.88 45.72
CA THR A 54 -26.94 11.02 46.61
C THR A 54 -25.71 11.29 45.75
N PRO A 55 -24.89 12.33 46.06
CA PRO A 55 -23.67 12.58 45.32
C PRO A 55 -22.66 11.49 45.68
N TYR A 56 -22.46 10.53 44.76
CA TYR A 56 -21.36 9.59 44.87
C TYR A 56 -20.04 10.36 45.00
N PRO A 57 -19.15 10.00 45.94
CA PRO A 57 -17.83 10.60 45.99
C PRO A 57 -17.15 10.29 44.65
N LYS A 58 -16.75 11.35 43.94
CA LYS A 58 -15.91 11.24 42.74
C LYS A 58 -14.64 10.49 43.14
N LYS A 59 -14.63 9.16 43.00
CA LYS A 59 -13.38 8.42 42.84
C LYS A 59 -12.70 9.06 41.65
N ARG A 60 -11.62 9.82 41.92
CA ARG A 60 -10.69 10.28 40.88
C ARG A 60 -10.41 9.06 40.01
N ARG A 61 -10.89 9.05 38.76
CA ARG A 61 -10.38 8.12 37.75
C ARG A 61 -8.86 8.31 37.79
N LYS A 62 -8.09 7.25 38.02
CA LYS A 62 -6.65 7.28 37.74
C LYS A 62 -6.53 7.89 36.35
N SER A 63 -5.70 8.92 36.21
CA SER A 63 -5.31 9.43 34.90
C SER A 63 -4.93 8.21 34.07
N MET A 64 -5.55 8.06 32.90
CA MET A 64 -5.24 6.96 32.01
C MET A 64 -3.84 7.21 31.49
N GLU A 65 -2.83 6.66 32.16
CA GLU A 65 -1.43 6.85 31.76
C GLU A 65 -1.22 6.21 30.39
N CYS A 66 -0.66 6.97 29.45
CA CYS A 66 -0.33 6.46 28.13
C CYS A 66 0.79 5.43 28.23
N PRO A 67 0.56 4.16 27.85
CA PRO A 67 1.64 3.20 27.75
C PRO A 67 2.60 3.66 26.65
N SER A 68 3.89 3.65 26.97
CA SER A 68 4.97 3.97 26.03
C SER A 68 5.78 2.72 25.74
N GLU A 69 5.80 2.27 24.49
CA GLU A 69 6.63 1.15 24.04
C GLU A 69 8.10 1.52 24.10
N LEU A 70 8.96 0.52 24.29
CA LEU A 70 10.41 0.70 24.36
C LEU A 70 10.97 1.46 23.14
N TRP A 71 10.48 1.15 21.93
CA TRP A 71 10.92 1.83 20.72
C TRP A 71 10.56 3.33 20.71
N ASN A 72 9.56 3.74 21.50
CA ASN A 72 9.03 5.10 21.58
C ASN A 72 9.51 5.86 22.83
N GLN A 73 10.44 5.29 23.60
CA GLN A 73 11.16 5.96 24.70
C GLN A 73 12.41 6.67 24.18
N VAL A 74 12.28 7.39 23.06
CA VAL A 74 13.39 8.08 22.39
C VAL A 74 13.05 9.57 22.26
N HIS A 75 13.97 10.41 22.72
CA HIS A 75 13.97 11.84 22.51
C HIS A 75 15.16 12.20 21.62
N THR A 76 14.95 13.02 20.60
CA THR A 76 16.05 13.63 19.84
C THR A 76 15.88 15.14 19.83
N ASP A 77 16.96 15.90 19.91
CA ASP A 77 16.87 17.36 19.99
C ASP A 77 16.89 18.03 18.61
N ILE A 78 17.45 17.35 17.60
CA ILE A 78 17.71 17.88 16.26
C ILE A 78 17.26 16.94 15.16
N VAL A 79 17.05 17.48 13.96
CA VAL A 79 16.82 16.70 12.74
C VAL A 79 18.16 16.31 12.10
N PRO A 80 18.36 15.04 11.68
CA PRO A 80 19.58 14.64 10.99
C PRO A 80 19.81 15.42 9.68
N ASN A 81 21.04 15.90 9.47
CA ASN A 81 21.48 16.67 8.31
C ASN A 81 20.74 18.02 8.10
N GLU A 82 20.23 18.63 9.17
CA GLU A 82 19.48 19.89 9.10
C GLU A 82 20.23 21.01 8.36
N ASP A 83 21.50 21.27 8.71
CA ASP A 83 22.33 22.28 8.03
C ASP A 83 22.46 22.02 6.52
N LEU A 84 22.62 20.77 6.13
CA LEU A 84 22.72 20.36 4.73
C LEU A 84 21.39 20.54 4.00
N HIS A 85 20.27 20.23 4.66
CA HIS A 85 18.94 20.47 4.11
C HIS A 85 18.68 21.96 3.93
N LEU A 86 19.09 22.81 4.89
CA LEU A 86 18.98 24.27 4.77
C LEU A 86 19.81 24.82 3.60
N ASP A 87 21.04 24.35 3.40
CA ASP A 87 21.86 24.69 2.23
C ASP A 87 21.15 24.30 0.91
N TRP A 88 20.55 23.11 0.86
CA TRP A 88 19.82 22.65 -0.31
C TRP A 88 18.53 23.43 -0.57
N ILE A 89 17.84 23.88 0.47
CA ILE A 89 16.67 24.76 0.37
C ILE A 89 17.08 26.10 -0.25
N GLN A 90 18.18 26.70 0.22
CA GLN A 90 18.69 27.96 -0.34
C GLN A 90 19.04 27.83 -1.83
N LYS A 91 19.46 26.64 -2.28
CA LYS A 91 19.75 26.30 -3.68
C LYS A 91 18.51 25.89 -4.49
N ASN A 92 17.30 25.96 -3.91
CA ASN A 92 16.04 25.50 -4.51
C ASN A 92 16.07 24.02 -4.95
N ILE A 93 16.89 23.18 -4.30
CA ILE A 93 16.97 21.76 -4.63
C ILE A 93 15.65 21.10 -4.26
N SER A 94 15.05 20.35 -5.21
CA SER A 94 13.73 19.70 -5.10
C SER A 94 12.52 20.63 -5.06
N ARG A 95 12.70 21.94 -5.22
CA ARG A 95 11.56 22.88 -5.31
C ARG A 95 10.70 22.58 -6.51
N ARG A 96 9.39 22.48 -6.31
CA ARG A 96 8.39 22.30 -7.35
C ARG A 96 7.19 23.14 -6.98
N ASP A 97 6.73 23.93 -7.94
CA ASP A 97 5.64 24.89 -7.78
C ASP A 97 4.54 24.57 -8.81
N ASN A 98 4.18 23.28 -8.92
CA ASN A 98 3.24 22.83 -9.95
C ASN A 98 1.83 23.37 -9.68
N ILE A 99 1.40 23.38 -8.40
CA ILE A 99 0.06 23.79 -7.98
C ILE A 99 0.18 24.87 -6.91
N MET A 100 -0.20 26.10 -7.26
CA MET A 100 0.13 27.29 -6.46
C MET A 100 -0.76 27.53 -5.25
N GLU A 101 -1.97 26.96 -5.25
CA GLU A 101 -3.00 27.20 -4.22
C GLU A 101 -3.34 25.91 -3.46
N SER A 102 -2.44 24.93 -3.44
CA SER A 102 -2.66 23.65 -2.76
C SER A 102 -2.85 23.82 -1.27
N GLN A 103 -3.92 23.25 -0.69
CA GLN A 103 -4.08 23.20 0.76
C GLN A 103 -3.03 22.26 1.36
N ILE A 104 -2.56 22.62 2.55
CA ILE A 104 -1.69 21.77 3.34
C ILE A 104 -2.57 20.81 4.14
N ARG A 105 -2.64 19.55 3.71
CA ARG A 105 -3.29 18.45 4.43
C ARG A 105 -2.24 17.41 4.78
N LEU A 106 -2.28 16.88 6.00
CA LEU A 106 -1.39 15.81 6.42
C LEU A 106 -1.77 14.50 5.71
N LEU A 107 -0.78 13.83 5.11
CA LEU A 107 -0.97 12.55 4.44
C LEU A 107 -0.54 11.39 5.33
N THR A 108 0.73 11.36 5.70
CA THR A 108 1.28 10.26 6.49
C THR A 108 2.49 10.74 7.28
N ALA A 109 2.59 10.29 8.53
CA ALA A 109 3.75 10.48 9.38
C ALA A 109 4.48 9.16 9.57
N PHE A 110 5.80 9.15 9.40
CA PHE A 110 6.66 7.97 9.54
C PHE A 110 7.65 8.19 10.67
N VAL A 111 7.77 7.24 11.59
CA VAL A 111 8.77 7.29 12.66
C VAL A 111 9.97 6.42 12.29
N TYR A 112 11.13 7.06 12.13
CA TYR A 112 12.43 6.45 11.89
C TYR A 112 13.24 6.36 13.20
N PRO A 113 14.44 5.76 13.20
CA PRO A 113 15.25 5.66 14.41
C PRO A 113 15.51 7.02 15.09
N ASP A 114 15.81 8.05 14.30
CA ASP A 114 16.35 9.35 14.72
C ASP A 114 15.40 10.56 14.52
N HIS A 115 14.40 10.44 13.64
CA HIS A 115 13.43 11.50 13.35
C HIS A 115 12.08 10.93 12.91
N ILE A 116 11.10 11.83 12.76
CA ILE A 116 9.80 11.61 12.18
C ILE A 116 9.76 12.38 10.85
N SER A 117 9.20 11.79 9.80
CA SER A 117 8.90 12.51 8.55
C SER A 117 7.40 12.58 8.32
N ILE A 118 6.88 13.77 8.05
CA ILE A 118 5.48 14.05 7.79
C ILE A 118 5.34 14.47 6.33
N THR A 119 4.51 13.76 5.58
CA THR A 119 4.19 14.07 4.19
C THR A 119 2.87 14.83 4.11
N THR A 120 2.75 15.74 3.15
CA THR A 120 1.56 16.59 2.98
C THR A 120 1.09 16.63 1.53
N THR A 121 -0.12 17.15 1.28
CA THR A 121 -0.64 17.40 -0.07
C THR A 121 -0.09 18.66 -0.74
N SER A 122 0.68 19.48 -0.02
CA SER A 122 1.14 20.77 -0.53
C SER A 122 2.16 20.61 -1.64
N GLN A 123 2.01 21.36 -2.73
CA GLN A 123 2.98 21.42 -3.83
C GLN A 123 3.62 22.80 -3.97
N ARG A 124 3.53 23.66 -2.94
CA ARG A 124 4.15 25.00 -2.95
C ARG A 124 4.87 25.35 -1.64
N SER A 125 4.65 24.60 -0.57
CA SER A 125 5.21 24.93 0.74
C SER A 125 6.71 24.73 0.88
N PHE A 126 7.44 24.37 -0.19
CA PHE A 126 8.88 24.18 -0.16
C PHE A 126 9.61 25.35 0.52
N GLY A 127 10.46 25.04 1.52
CA GLY A 127 11.23 26.04 2.26
C GLY A 127 10.41 26.91 3.23
N GLN A 128 9.10 26.66 3.39
CA GLN A 128 8.26 27.34 4.36
C GLN A 128 8.53 26.80 5.77
N ASN A 129 8.60 27.68 6.76
CA ASN A 129 8.71 27.30 8.18
C ASN A 129 7.40 26.71 8.71
N VAL A 130 7.51 25.78 9.65
CA VAL A 130 6.39 25.07 10.23
C VAL A 130 6.73 24.53 11.62
N SER A 131 5.81 24.60 12.58
CA SER A 131 5.99 24.00 13.91
C SER A 131 5.50 22.56 13.91
N CYS A 132 6.37 21.60 14.22
CA CYS A 132 5.99 20.24 14.59
C CYS A 132 5.28 20.23 15.95
N MET A 133 4.22 19.45 16.06
CA MET A 133 3.42 19.30 17.28
C MET A 133 3.21 17.82 17.59
N TYR A 134 3.25 17.46 18.87
CA TYR A 134 3.26 16.06 19.31
C TYR A 134 2.15 15.79 20.29
N TYR A 135 1.51 14.64 20.13
CA TYR A 135 0.37 14.27 20.93
C TYR A 135 0.53 12.85 21.45
N ASP A 136 0.08 12.63 22.67
CA ASP A 136 0.12 11.34 23.34
C ASP A 136 -0.98 10.38 22.83
N CYS A 137 -1.14 9.24 23.50
CA CYS A 137 -2.14 8.24 23.15
C CYS A 137 -3.60 8.71 23.37
N LEU A 138 -3.82 9.72 24.22
CA LEU A 138 -5.11 10.35 24.48
C LEU A 138 -5.39 11.50 23.49
N ARG A 139 -4.47 11.75 22.54
CA ARG A 139 -4.47 12.90 21.63
C ARG A 139 -4.36 14.25 22.37
N GLU A 140 -3.76 14.25 23.55
CA GLU A 140 -3.42 15.48 24.28
C GLU A 140 -2.04 15.96 23.83
N GLU A 141 -1.88 17.27 23.62
CA GLU A 141 -0.60 17.84 23.20
C GLU A 141 0.43 17.66 24.32
N ILE A 142 1.60 17.13 23.99
CA ILE A 142 2.69 16.96 24.95
C ILE A 142 3.30 18.32 25.24
N GLU A 143 3.26 18.76 26.49
CA GLU A 143 3.79 20.06 26.90
C GLU A 143 5.28 20.22 26.55
N ASN A 144 5.67 21.41 26.12
CA ASN A 144 7.06 21.77 25.78
C ASN A 144 7.72 20.85 24.73
N SER A 145 6.93 20.22 23.86
CA SER A 145 7.43 19.27 22.87
C SER A 145 7.59 19.85 21.47
N ARG A 146 7.06 21.04 21.18
CA ARG A 146 7.07 21.67 19.85
C ARG A 146 8.49 21.84 19.29
N TYR A 147 8.59 21.86 17.96
CA TYR A 147 9.86 22.06 17.26
C TYR A 147 9.65 22.81 15.95
N GLU A 148 10.44 23.85 15.69
CA GLU A 148 10.40 24.58 14.42
C GLU A 148 11.16 23.81 13.34
N SER A 149 10.49 23.54 12.23
CA SER A 149 11.00 22.80 11.09
C SER A 149 10.69 23.53 9.79
N VAL A 150 11.01 22.90 8.67
CA VAL A 150 10.87 23.43 7.32
C VAL A 150 10.42 22.32 6.36
N PHE A 151 9.66 22.71 5.35
CA PHE A 151 9.28 21.81 4.25
C PHE A 151 10.50 21.49 3.35
N PHE A 152 11.05 20.29 3.52
CA PHE A 152 12.08 19.72 2.66
C PHE A 152 12.20 18.19 2.77
N PRO A 153 12.32 17.45 1.64
CA PRO A 153 12.18 17.92 0.26
C PRO A 153 10.72 18.21 -0.09
N MET A 154 10.49 19.22 -0.92
CA MET A 154 9.17 19.58 -1.46
C MET A 154 8.03 19.66 -0.41
N ASN A 155 7.27 18.57 -0.23
CA ASN A 155 6.07 18.46 0.59
C ASN A 155 6.27 17.65 1.89
N VAL A 156 7.52 17.36 2.25
CA VAL A 156 7.91 16.56 3.43
C VAL A 156 8.45 17.48 4.51
N ILE A 157 8.09 17.23 5.76
CA ILE A 157 8.57 17.94 6.95
C ILE A 157 9.28 16.93 7.85
N ARG A 158 10.42 17.30 8.43
CA ARG A 158 11.16 16.43 9.36
C ARG A 158 11.07 16.99 10.76
N CYS A 159 10.66 16.15 11.69
CA CYS A 159 10.51 16.51 13.09
C CYS A 159 11.39 15.59 13.94
N PRO A 160 12.02 16.07 15.02
CA PRO A 160 12.70 15.18 15.95
C PRO A 160 11.72 14.28 16.71
N ARG A 161 12.22 13.31 17.45
CA ARG A 161 11.43 12.35 18.23
C ARG A 161 11.10 12.91 19.62
N ARG A 162 9.92 12.56 20.13
CA ARG A 162 9.46 12.91 21.48
C ARG A 162 8.94 11.68 22.19
N ILE A 163 9.37 11.49 23.43
CA ILE A 163 8.96 10.36 24.26
C ILE A 163 7.44 10.38 24.42
N GLY A 164 6.81 9.23 24.18
CA GLY A 164 5.36 9.07 24.37
C GLY A 164 4.49 9.65 23.24
N ALA A 165 5.06 10.31 22.24
CA ALA A 165 4.30 10.78 21.08
C ALA A 165 3.71 9.61 20.31
N LYS A 166 2.41 9.66 20.03
CA LYS A 166 1.66 8.66 19.24
C LYS A 166 1.09 9.26 17.96
N TYR A 167 0.75 10.53 18.01
CA TYR A 167 0.28 11.31 16.88
C TYR A 167 1.15 12.55 16.74
N VAL A 168 1.23 13.04 15.51
CA VAL A 168 1.90 14.29 15.20
C VAL A 168 1.00 15.16 14.35
N SER A 169 1.17 16.47 14.50
CA SER A 169 0.57 17.47 13.64
C SER A 169 1.59 18.54 13.29
N ILE A 170 1.14 19.51 12.51
CA ILE A 170 1.90 20.70 12.16
C ILE A 170 1.07 21.94 12.45
N GLY A 171 1.74 23.00 12.89
CA GLY A 171 1.20 24.34 13.07
C GLY A 171 1.84 25.31 12.08
N LEU A 172 1.02 26.07 11.37
CA LEU A 172 1.45 27.13 10.47
C LEU A 172 1.05 28.47 11.05
N GLU A 173 1.98 29.41 11.18
CA GLU A 173 1.64 30.75 11.63
C GLU A 173 0.66 31.42 10.65
N GLU A 174 -0.53 31.79 11.13
CA GLU A 174 -1.49 32.61 10.37
C GLU A 174 -1.52 34.02 10.95
N ASN A 175 -0.93 35.00 10.24
CA ASN A 175 -1.13 36.45 10.38
C ASN A 175 -1.57 36.97 11.77
N GLY A 176 -0.85 36.61 12.84
CA GLY A 176 -1.12 37.09 14.20
C GLY A 176 -2.25 36.39 14.98
N ASN A 177 -2.91 35.37 14.43
CA ASN A 177 -3.97 34.58 15.08
C ASN A 177 -3.46 33.27 15.73
N GLY A 178 -2.14 33.13 15.86
CA GLY A 178 -1.50 31.90 16.33
C GLY A 178 -1.38 30.83 15.24
N PRO A 179 -0.74 29.68 15.53
CA PRO A 179 -0.56 28.63 14.56
C PRO A 179 -1.89 27.92 14.28
N LYS A 180 -2.29 27.87 13.01
CA LYS A 180 -3.39 26.99 12.58
C LYS A 180 -2.88 25.56 12.54
N THR A 181 -3.48 24.73 13.38
CA THR A 181 -3.08 23.33 13.55
C THR A 181 -3.91 22.43 12.64
N GLN A 182 -3.25 21.40 12.10
CA GLN A 182 -3.93 20.32 11.39
C GLN A 182 -4.44 19.25 12.37
N GLU A 183 -5.36 18.39 11.95
CA GLU A 183 -5.80 17.25 12.77
C GLU A 183 -4.62 16.28 12.97
N PRO A 184 -4.30 15.86 14.21
CA PRO A 184 -3.16 14.98 14.46
C PRO A 184 -3.32 13.60 13.82
N ILE A 185 -2.30 13.14 13.10
CA ILE A 185 -2.29 11.83 12.43
C ILE A 185 -1.37 10.84 13.16
N PRO A 186 -1.70 9.54 13.15
CA PRO A 186 -0.86 8.53 13.78
C PRO A 186 0.45 8.36 13.02
N MET A 187 1.50 7.95 13.73
CA MET A 187 2.79 7.61 13.12
C MET A 187 2.83 6.16 12.65
N ILE A 188 3.33 5.95 11.44
CA ILE A 188 3.64 4.64 10.88
C ILE A 188 5.07 4.25 11.27
N TYR A 189 5.21 3.06 11.86
CA TYR A 189 6.50 2.53 12.29
C TYR A 189 7.42 2.23 11.10
N ARG A 190 8.60 2.87 11.08
CA ARG A 190 9.68 2.66 10.11
C ARG A 190 11.05 2.59 10.79
N ASN A 191 11.08 2.19 12.07
CA ASN A 191 12.30 2.00 12.83
C ASN A 191 12.72 0.51 12.84
N PHE A 192 13.02 -0.05 11.67
CA PHE A 192 13.49 -1.43 11.57
C PHE A 192 15.02 -1.47 11.64
N GLU A 193 15.58 -2.37 12.47
CA GLU A 193 17.04 -2.61 12.52
C GLU A 193 17.57 -3.04 11.15
N THR A 194 16.83 -3.92 10.48
CA THR A 194 17.08 -4.34 9.11
C THR A 194 15.78 -4.22 8.30
N PRO A 195 15.82 -3.72 7.04
CA PRO A 195 14.63 -3.66 6.21
C PRO A 195 13.97 -5.04 6.05
N PRO A 196 12.68 -5.20 6.37
CA PRO A 196 11.98 -6.48 6.19
C PRO A 196 11.87 -6.89 4.72
N HIS A 197 11.93 -5.94 3.78
CA HIS A 197 11.95 -6.22 2.35
C HIS A 197 13.32 -5.90 1.73
N GLN A 198 13.89 -6.85 0.99
CA GLN A 198 15.13 -6.61 0.24
C GLN A 198 14.88 -5.74 -1.00
N ILE A 199 13.70 -5.87 -1.60
CA ILE A 199 13.28 -5.07 -2.74
C ILE A 199 11.76 -4.92 -2.75
N SER A 200 11.31 -3.69 -3.00
CA SER A 200 9.90 -3.35 -3.17
C SER A 200 9.72 -2.42 -4.36
N VAL A 201 8.46 -2.16 -4.74
CA VAL A 201 8.13 -1.27 -5.86
C VAL A 201 7.26 -0.12 -5.37
N CYS A 202 7.69 1.11 -5.67
CA CYS A 202 6.83 2.29 -5.65
C CYS A 202 6.10 2.36 -6.99
N VAL A 203 4.79 2.14 -6.96
CA VAL A 203 3.96 2.19 -8.17
C VAL A 203 3.43 3.60 -8.36
N GLY A 204 3.57 4.13 -9.57
CA GLY A 204 2.97 5.40 -9.97
C GLY A 204 1.48 5.47 -9.59
N PRO A 205 0.95 6.68 -9.32
CA PRO A 205 -0.37 6.82 -8.74
C PRO A 205 -1.47 6.31 -9.67
N ILE A 206 -2.49 5.70 -9.08
CA ILE A 206 -3.72 5.32 -9.79
C ILE A 206 -4.72 6.48 -9.73
N TYR A 207 -5.10 6.95 -10.91
CA TYR A 207 -6.13 7.95 -11.12
C TYR A 207 -6.81 7.77 -12.49
N GLY A 208 -7.88 8.54 -12.71
CA GLY A 208 -8.70 8.50 -13.92
C GLY A 208 -9.88 7.54 -13.81
N LEU A 209 -10.62 7.39 -14.91
CA LEU A 209 -11.84 6.59 -14.99
C LEU A 209 -11.63 5.19 -15.57
N GLU A 210 -10.49 4.94 -16.22
CA GLU A 210 -10.16 3.64 -16.83
C GLU A 210 -10.10 2.55 -15.77
N ASN A 211 -10.72 1.40 -16.03
CA ASN A 211 -10.70 0.27 -15.11
C ASN A 211 -9.37 -0.50 -15.22
N ARG A 212 -8.46 -0.30 -14.27
CA ARG A 212 -7.09 -0.83 -14.30
C ARG A 212 -6.91 -2.23 -13.70
N TRP A 213 -7.99 -2.97 -13.44
CA TRP A 213 -7.93 -4.27 -12.74
C TRP A 213 -6.96 -5.28 -13.37
N LEU A 214 -6.97 -5.43 -14.70
CA LEU A 214 -6.06 -6.33 -15.42
C LEU A 214 -4.62 -5.82 -15.36
N GLN A 215 -4.44 -4.51 -15.54
CA GLN A 215 -3.13 -3.86 -15.49
C GLN A 215 -2.48 -3.98 -14.10
N VAL A 216 -3.26 -3.86 -13.02
CA VAL A 216 -2.80 -4.08 -11.64
C VAL A 216 -2.32 -5.51 -11.45
N ALA A 217 -3.11 -6.50 -11.86
CA ALA A 217 -2.74 -7.92 -11.73
C ALA A 217 -1.48 -8.24 -12.56
N GLU A 218 -1.44 -7.82 -13.82
CA GLU A 218 -0.28 -8.02 -14.69
C GLU A 218 0.99 -7.36 -14.12
N PHE A 219 0.88 -6.13 -13.62
CA PHE A 219 2.01 -5.43 -13.01
C PHE A 219 2.56 -6.20 -11.80
N ILE A 220 1.70 -6.54 -10.84
CA ILE A 220 2.12 -7.22 -9.61
C ILE A 220 2.73 -8.59 -9.93
N GLU A 221 2.06 -9.41 -10.75
CA GLU A 221 2.56 -10.74 -11.09
C GLU A 221 3.85 -10.68 -11.92
N HIS A 222 4.02 -9.69 -12.80
CA HIS A 222 5.29 -9.47 -13.53
C HIS A 222 6.45 -9.25 -12.56
N TYR A 223 6.30 -8.31 -11.63
CA TYR A 223 7.36 -8.00 -10.67
C TYR A 223 7.60 -9.15 -9.69
N LYS A 224 6.58 -9.95 -9.36
CA LYS A 224 6.73 -11.19 -8.58
C LYS A 224 7.59 -12.22 -9.30
N LEU A 225 7.43 -12.38 -10.61
CA LEU A 225 8.26 -13.32 -11.38
C LEU A 225 9.75 -12.93 -11.40
N ILE A 226 10.09 -11.64 -11.24
CA ILE A 226 11.48 -11.16 -11.15
C ILE A 226 11.96 -10.93 -9.71
N GLY A 227 11.23 -11.47 -8.72
CA GLY A 227 11.68 -11.57 -7.33
C GLY A 227 11.17 -10.50 -6.36
N VAL A 228 10.31 -9.58 -6.79
CA VAL A 228 9.67 -8.61 -5.89
C VAL A 228 8.57 -9.29 -5.08
N ARG A 229 8.41 -8.89 -3.81
CA ARG A 229 7.38 -9.45 -2.92
C ARG A 229 6.51 -8.41 -2.23
N HIS A 230 6.82 -7.12 -2.38
CA HIS A 230 6.10 -6.06 -1.71
C HIS A 230 5.97 -4.81 -2.59
N PHE A 231 4.81 -4.16 -2.54
CA PHE A 231 4.48 -3.02 -3.38
C PHE A 231 3.82 -1.91 -2.56
N TYR A 232 4.11 -0.68 -2.93
CA TYR A 232 3.47 0.51 -2.40
C TYR A 232 2.63 1.12 -3.51
N PHE A 233 1.32 1.14 -3.31
CA PHE A 233 0.38 1.77 -4.23
C PHE A 233 -0.18 3.04 -3.63
N THR A 234 -0.36 4.05 -4.48
CA THR A 234 -1.06 5.28 -4.11
C THR A 234 -2.25 5.49 -5.01
N ILE A 235 -3.41 5.74 -4.41
CA ILE A 235 -4.69 5.87 -5.10
C ILE A 235 -5.21 7.28 -4.84
N PHE A 236 -5.48 8.01 -5.92
CA PHE A 236 -6.30 9.24 -5.86
C PHE A 236 -7.77 8.92 -6.15
N ASN A 237 -8.03 8.07 -7.14
CA ASN A 237 -9.36 7.59 -7.46
C ASN A 237 -9.28 6.22 -8.15
N ILE A 238 -10.20 5.32 -7.80
CA ILE A 238 -10.37 4.01 -8.44
C ILE A 238 -11.83 3.56 -8.26
N ASN A 239 -12.39 2.89 -9.27
CA ASN A 239 -13.74 2.31 -9.16
C ASN A 239 -13.74 1.04 -8.28
N GLU A 240 -14.94 0.60 -7.88
CA GLU A 240 -15.11 -0.59 -7.02
C GLU A 240 -14.51 -1.87 -7.64
N TYR A 241 -14.69 -2.05 -8.95
CA TYR A 241 -14.23 -3.24 -9.65
C TYR A 241 -12.70 -3.36 -9.62
N GLY A 242 -11.99 -2.26 -9.89
CA GLY A 242 -10.54 -2.17 -9.79
C GLY A 242 -10.05 -2.19 -8.34
N ARG A 243 -10.84 -1.66 -7.40
CA ARG A 243 -10.51 -1.72 -5.97
C ARG A 243 -10.46 -3.16 -5.44
N LYS A 244 -11.35 -4.03 -5.93
CA LYS A 244 -11.44 -5.44 -5.52
C LYS A 244 -10.11 -6.19 -5.63
N ILE A 245 -9.37 -6.03 -6.74
CA ILE A 245 -8.08 -6.71 -6.92
C ILE A 245 -6.99 -6.15 -5.98
N LEU A 246 -6.98 -4.84 -5.71
CA LEU A 246 -6.05 -4.22 -4.78
C LEU A 246 -6.32 -4.66 -3.35
N ASP A 247 -7.60 -4.75 -2.95
CA ASP A 247 -7.98 -5.24 -1.63
C ASP A 247 -7.54 -6.70 -1.41
N GLU A 248 -7.62 -7.54 -2.44
CA GLU A 248 -7.11 -8.91 -2.36
C GLU A 248 -5.59 -8.93 -2.13
N TYR A 249 -4.82 -8.15 -2.89
CA TYR A 249 -3.38 -8.07 -2.70
C TYR A 249 -2.97 -7.42 -1.36
N GLN A 250 -3.80 -6.50 -0.85
CA GLN A 250 -3.61 -5.94 0.48
C GLN A 250 -3.89 -6.98 1.56
N ARG A 251 -4.95 -7.77 1.40
CA ARG A 251 -5.32 -8.87 2.32
C ARG A 251 -4.23 -9.94 2.39
N THR A 252 -3.53 -10.23 1.30
CA THR A 252 -2.40 -11.17 1.31
C THR A 252 -1.08 -10.57 1.81
N GLY A 253 -1.06 -9.29 2.17
CA GLY A 253 0.13 -8.59 2.67
C GLY A 253 1.17 -8.27 1.59
N GLU A 254 0.79 -8.39 0.32
CA GLU A 254 1.67 -8.09 -0.82
C GLU A 254 1.80 -6.59 -1.05
N ILE A 255 0.82 -5.78 -0.64
CA ILE A 255 0.83 -4.32 -0.86
C ILE A 255 0.49 -3.52 0.39
N GLU A 256 1.03 -2.30 0.47
CA GLU A 256 0.49 -1.21 1.28
C GLU A 256 -0.19 -0.17 0.39
N LEU A 257 -1.41 0.23 0.75
CA LEU A 257 -2.17 1.27 0.05
C LEU A 257 -2.08 2.62 0.78
N THR A 258 -1.78 3.67 0.03
CA THR A 258 -1.97 5.07 0.43
C THR A 258 -3.13 5.66 -0.37
N VAL A 259 -4.17 6.14 0.30
CA VAL A 259 -5.27 6.86 -0.36
C VAL A 259 -5.08 8.35 -0.14
N ILE A 260 -4.92 9.13 -1.21
CA ILE A 260 -4.76 10.58 -1.13
C ILE A 260 -6.11 11.25 -1.41
N GLN A 261 -6.67 11.86 -0.37
CA GLN A 261 -7.88 12.69 -0.49
C GLN A 261 -7.51 14.10 -0.96
N SER A 262 -7.54 14.26 -2.29
CA SER A 262 -7.29 15.52 -2.96
C SER A 262 -8.45 16.52 -2.76
N GLU A 263 -8.16 17.82 -2.75
CA GLU A 263 -9.18 18.86 -2.90
C GLU A 263 -9.63 19.06 -4.36
N TYR A 264 -8.87 18.52 -5.30
CA TYR A 264 -9.13 18.67 -6.72
C TYR A 264 -10.08 17.58 -7.22
N GLN A 265 -11.08 17.99 -8.02
CA GLN A 265 -12.01 17.06 -8.66
C GLN A 265 -11.30 16.13 -9.65
N ASN A 266 -10.26 16.64 -10.31
CA ASN A 266 -9.45 15.90 -11.26
C ASN A 266 -7.97 16.04 -10.89
N VAL A 267 -7.23 14.97 -11.07
CA VAL A 267 -5.78 14.91 -10.88
C VAL A 267 -5.11 14.41 -12.15
N ASP A 268 -3.87 14.84 -12.39
CA ASP A 268 -3.07 14.44 -13.53
C ASP A 268 -1.62 14.13 -13.12
N TRP A 269 -0.73 14.04 -14.11
CA TRP A 269 0.70 13.75 -13.93
C TRP A 269 1.41 14.71 -12.95
N GLN A 270 0.91 15.93 -12.73
CA GLN A 270 1.53 16.89 -11.82
C GLN A 270 1.53 16.38 -10.38
N PHE A 271 0.54 15.55 -10.02
CA PHE A 271 0.36 14.95 -8.69
C PHE A 271 1.25 13.73 -8.45
N HIS A 272 1.98 13.22 -9.45
CA HIS A 272 2.91 12.09 -9.27
C HIS A 272 3.95 12.36 -8.18
N LEU A 273 4.39 13.61 -7.97
CA LEU A 273 5.39 13.89 -6.93
C LEU A 273 4.86 13.69 -5.51
N LEU A 274 3.54 13.84 -5.28
CA LEU A 274 2.95 13.53 -3.99
C LEU A 274 3.10 12.04 -3.69
N GLN A 275 2.77 11.18 -4.67
CA GLN A 275 2.96 9.73 -4.57
C GLN A 275 4.43 9.37 -4.40
N ILE A 276 5.33 9.94 -5.20
CA ILE A 276 6.76 9.62 -5.16
C ILE A 276 7.37 9.95 -3.80
N ASN A 277 7.06 11.13 -3.26
CA ASN A 277 7.60 11.52 -1.95
C ASN A 277 6.97 10.70 -0.82
N GLU A 278 5.67 10.43 -0.88
CA GLU A 278 5.00 9.57 0.10
C GLU A 278 5.59 8.16 0.07
N CYS A 279 5.75 7.57 -1.11
CA CYS A 279 6.32 6.25 -1.27
C CYS A 279 7.81 6.18 -0.90
N HIS A 280 8.59 7.23 -1.21
CA HIS A 280 9.98 7.35 -0.77
C HIS A 280 10.07 7.33 0.76
N GLN A 281 9.25 8.12 1.46
CA GLN A 281 9.22 8.09 2.92
C GLN A 281 8.69 6.73 3.45
N ARG A 282 7.61 6.21 2.87
CA ARG A 282 7.02 4.91 3.27
C ARG A 282 7.98 3.75 3.14
N SER A 283 8.80 3.74 2.11
CA SER A 283 9.73 2.64 1.85
C SER A 283 11.04 2.76 2.64
N LYS A 284 11.37 3.95 3.15
CA LYS A 284 12.60 4.18 3.92
C LYS A 284 12.65 3.31 5.19
N HIS A 285 13.76 2.60 5.37
CA HIS A 285 13.96 1.54 6.38
C HIS A 285 12.99 0.35 6.32
N HIS A 286 11.99 0.38 5.44
CA HIS A 286 11.09 -0.76 5.20
C HIS A 286 11.60 -1.65 4.06
N SER A 287 12.27 -1.04 3.08
CA SER A 287 12.87 -1.70 1.92
C SER A 287 14.33 -1.30 1.73
N LYS A 288 15.21 -2.27 1.46
CA LYS A 288 16.62 -2.00 1.13
C LYS A 288 16.76 -1.34 -0.26
N TRP A 289 16.03 -1.85 -1.24
CA TRP A 289 15.95 -1.30 -2.59
C TRP A 289 14.49 -1.03 -2.97
N VAL A 290 14.28 0.01 -3.76
CA VAL A 290 12.95 0.41 -4.23
C VAL A 290 13.00 0.71 -5.71
N ILE A 291 12.15 0.05 -6.47
CA ILE A 291 11.94 0.32 -7.89
C ILE A 291 10.91 1.46 -8.01
N ASN A 292 11.26 2.56 -8.69
CA ASN A 292 10.33 3.65 -8.96
C ASN A 292 9.82 3.57 -10.41
N VAL A 293 8.59 3.11 -10.60
CA VAL A 293 8.01 2.84 -11.92
C VAL A 293 6.52 3.15 -11.95
N ASP A 294 6.02 3.52 -13.11
CA ASP A 294 4.59 3.73 -13.36
C ASP A 294 3.90 2.37 -13.62
N ILE A 295 2.57 2.30 -13.48
CA ILE A 295 1.82 1.04 -13.61
C ILE A 295 1.86 0.45 -15.04
N ASP A 296 2.17 1.28 -16.03
CA ASP A 296 2.39 0.93 -17.44
C ASP A 296 3.87 0.63 -17.77
N GLU A 297 4.70 0.35 -16.75
CA GLU A 297 6.12 0.05 -16.92
C GLU A 297 6.47 -1.36 -16.41
N ARG A 298 7.28 -2.09 -17.18
CA ARG A 298 7.75 -3.45 -16.87
C ARG A 298 9.27 -3.52 -16.97
N LEU A 299 9.94 -3.80 -15.86
CA LEU A 299 11.37 -4.11 -15.87
C LEU A 299 11.61 -5.50 -16.46
N VAL A 300 12.39 -5.57 -17.53
CA VAL A 300 12.77 -6.82 -18.20
C VAL A 300 14.25 -7.06 -18.01
N ILE A 301 14.60 -8.25 -17.54
CA ILE A 301 15.97 -8.74 -17.43
C ILE A 301 16.27 -9.53 -18.71
N LEU A 302 17.27 -9.08 -19.46
CA LEU A 302 17.63 -9.63 -20.77
C LEU A 302 18.79 -10.61 -20.68
N ASP A 303 19.69 -10.44 -19.70
CA ASP A 303 20.75 -11.42 -19.47
C ASP A 303 20.16 -12.71 -18.87
N PRO A 304 20.19 -13.85 -19.59
CA PRO A 304 19.59 -15.10 -19.13
C PRO A 304 20.27 -15.68 -17.88
N LYS A 305 21.46 -15.20 -17.51
CA LYS A 305 22.15 -15.60 -16.28
C LYS A 305 21.51 -15.01 -15.04
N ILE A 306 20.89 -13.85 -15.15
CA ILE A 306 20.29 -13.12 -14.04
C ILE A 306 18.83 -13.54 -13.89
N LYS A 307 18.45 -14.06 -12.72
CA LYS A 307 17.11 -14.62 -12.47
C LYS A 307 16.19 -13.68 -11.70
N SER A 308 16.74 -12.65 -11.07
CA SER A 308 15.95 -11.69 -10.29
C SER A 308 16.57 -10.31 -10.28
N VAL A 309 15.77 -9.30 -9.94
CA VAL A 309 16.26 -7.93 -9.80
C VAL A 309 17.27 -7.82 -8.66
N LEU A 310 17.09 -8.58 -7.57
CA LEU A 310 18.05 -8.56 -6.46
C LEU A 310 19.41 -9.12 -6.87
N GLU A 311 19.43 -10.17 -7.70
CA GLU A 311 20.67 -10.72 -8.26
C GLU A 311 21.41 -9.70 -9.13
N LEU A 312 20.67 -8.95 -9.95
CA LEU A 312 21.23 -7.82 -10.72
C LEU A 312 21.88 -6.78 -9.79
N LEU A 313 21.28 -6.52 -8.63
CA LEU A 313 21.72 -5.47 -7.70
C LEU A 313 22.87 -5.90 -6.77
N ASN A 314 23.10 -7.22 -6.60
CA ASN A 314 24.13 -7.73 -5.70
C ASN A 314 25.57 -7.34 -6.10
N GLY A 315 25.79 -6.97 -7.37
CA GLY A 315 27.08 -6.49 -7.85
C GLY A 315 27.45 -5.08 -7.39
N TYR A 316 26.49 -4.30 -6.86
CA TYR A 316 26.72 -2.91 -6.46
C TYR A 316 27.13 -2.80 -4.99
N ASN A 317 28.18 -2.02 -4.75
CA ASN A 317 28.68 -1.73 -3.41
C ASN A 317 27.75 -0.78 -2.62
N ASP A 318 28.10 -0.52 -1.37
CA ASP A 318 27.36 0.37 -0.48
C ASP A 318 27.55 1.87 -0.74
N THR A 319 28.27 2.30 -1.77
CA THR A 319 28.23 3.70 -2.22
C THR A 319 27.14 3.94 -3.26
N VAL A 320 26.71 2.89 -3.97
CA VAL A 320 25.62 3.00 -4.95
C VAL A 320 24.30 3.15 -4.20
N GLY A 321 23.62 4.28 -4.45
CA GLY A 321 22.27 4.54 -3.92
C GLY A 321 21.20 4.59 -4.99
N GLU A 322 21.58 4.56 -6.27
CA GLU A 322 20.67 4.59 -7.40
C GLU A 322 21.24 3.84 -8.59
N VAL A 323 20.38 3.11 -9.28
CA VAL A 323 20.69 2.35 -10.48
C VAL A 323 19.66 2.70 -11.55
N GLY A 324 20.11 3.31 -12.65
CA GLY A 324 19.26 3.74 -13.76
C GLY A 324 19.10 2.69 -14.87
N PHE A 325 17.92 2.67 -15.48
CA PHE A 325 17.53 1.72 -16.52
C PHE A 325 16.99 2.47 -17.74
N ALA A 326 17.58 2.21 -18.90
CA ALA A 326 17.08 2.72 -20.17
C ALA A 326 15.66 2.21 -20.44
N ILE A 327 14.90 2.97 -21.21
CA ILE A 327 13.52 2.64 -21.55
C ILE A 327 13.38 2.27 -23.02
N ARG A 328 12.40 1.42 -23.31
CA ARG A 328 11.84 1.20 -24.65
C ARG A 328 10.36 1.47 -24.54
N ARG A 329 9.83 2.40 -25.35
CA ARG A 329 8.39 2.66 -25.39
C ARG A 329 7.71 1.69 -26.33
N ILE A 330 6.53 1.22 -25.94
CA ILE A 330 5.68 0.29 -26.69
C ILE A 330 4.36 0.98 -26.96
N GLN A 331 3.89 0.92 -28.20
CA GLN A 331 2.62 1.52 -28.59
C GLN A 331 1.44 0.73 -28.00
N LYS A 332 0.74 1.31 -27.04
CA LYS A 332 -0.57 0.87 -26.56
C LYS A 332 -1.64 1.52 -27.43
N THR A 333 -2.35 0.72 -28.23
CA THR A 333 -3.33 1.21 -29.22
C THR A 333 -4.79 0.99 -28.83
N GLY A 334 -5.05 0.38 -27.68
CA GLY A 334 -6.40 0.11 -27.19
C GLY A 334 -6.53 0.37 -25.69
N GLN A 335 -7.78 0.40 -25.24
CA GLN A 335 -8.13 0.55 -23.83
C GLN A 335 -8.14 -0.81 -23.12
N LEU A 336 -8.04 -0.79 -21.79
CA LEU A 336 -8.18 -1.99 -20.97
C LEU A 336 -9.64 -2.49 -20.97
N PRO A 337 -9.87 -3.82 -20.87
CA PRO A 337 -11.22 -4.37 -20.77
C PRO A 337 -11.94 -3.87 -19.52
N GLU A 338 -13.24 -3.57 -19.63
CA GLU A 338 -14.02 -3.06 -18.51
C GLU A 338 -14.24 -4.11 -17.41
N LYS A 339 -14.37 -5.39 -17.76
CA LYS A 339 -14.61 -6.51 -16.84
C LYS A 339 -14.00 -7.80 -17.38
N TYR A 340 -13.76 -8.74 -16.47
CA TYR A 340 -13.42 -10.13 -16.78
C TYR A 340 -14.61 -10.84 -17.43
N GLU A 341 -14.40 -11.38 -18.64
CA GLU A 341 -15.41 -12.13 -19.39
C GLU A 341 -15.02 -13.60 -19.61
N SER A 342 -13.75 -13.87 -19.94
CA SER A 342 -13.24 -15.22 -20.17
C SER A 342 -11.72 -15.31 -20.05
N GLU A 343 -11.17 -16.53 -20.01
CA GLU A 343 -9.72 -16.75 -20.01
C GLU A 343 -9.07 -16.26 -21.32
N GLU A 344 -9.73 -16.45 -22.46
CA GLU A 344 -9.25 -16.00 -23.77
C GLU A 344 -9.11 -14.47 -23.82
N GLN A 345 -10.05 -13.75 -23.20
CA GLN A 345 -9.99 -12.28 -23.07
C GLN A 345 -8.72 -11.86 -22.33
N ILE A 346 -8.37 -12.52 -21.22
CA ILE A 346 -7.15 -12.17 -20.47
C ILE A 346 -5.91 -12.37 -21.34
N LEU A 347 -5.82 -13.51 -22.02
CA LEU A 347 -4.66 -13.83 -22.86
C LEU A 347 -4.49 -12.87 -24.03
N SER A 348 -5.58 -12.34 -24.59
CA SER A 348 -5.53 -11.37 -25.68
C SER A 348 -5.35 -9.92 -25.22
N GLU A 349 -5.76 -9.58 -24.00
CA GLU A 349 -5.77 -8.20 -23.48
C GLU A 349 -4.58 -7.83 -22.59
N MET A 350 -3.81 -8.80 -22.11
CA MET A 350 -2.58 -8.51 -21.35
C MET A 350 -1.60 -7.65 -22.18
N GLU A 351 -1.25 -6.46 -21.68
CA GLU A 351 -0.43 -5.47 -22.36
C GLU A 351 0.94 -6.07 -22.74
N PHE A 352 1.52 -6.87 -21.84
CA PHE A 352 2.81 -7.54 -22.05
C PHE A 352 2.83 -8.48 -23.27
N LEU A 353 1.70 -9.14 -23.55
CA LEU A 353 1.54 -10.10 -24.65
C LEU A 353 1.04 -9.43 -25.93
N LYS A 354 0.11 -8.49 -25.80
CA LYS A 354 -0.63 -7.85 -26.90
C LYS A 354 0.23 -6.89 -27.72
N TYR A 355 1.07 -6.08 -27.08
CA TYR A 355 1.76 -4.97 -27.74
C TYR A 355 3.26 -5.21 -27.92
N ASN A 356 3.76 -5.03 -29.14
CA ASN A 356 5.16 -5.29 -29.52
C ASN A 356 5.80 -4.24 -30.47
N VAL A 357 5.01 -3.29 -30.98
CA VAL A 357 5.52 -2.16 -31.78
C VAL A 357 6.23 -1.19 -30.86
N SER A 358 7.56 -1.10 -31.01
CA SER A 358 8.45 -0.49 -30.03
C SER A 358 9.31 0.62 -30.64
N SER A 359 9.61 1.64 -29.85
CA SER A 359 10.64 2.66 -30.16
C SER A 359 12.05 2.07 -30.06
N PRO A 360 13.09 2.81 -30.49
CA PRO A 360 14.46 2.53 -30.06
C PRO A 360 14.58 2.60 -28.53
N VAL A 361 15.65 2.00 -28.00
CA VAL A 361 16.00 2.16 -26.59
C VAL A 361 16.56 3.56 -26.37
N THR A 362 16.09 4.25 -25.34
CA THR A 362 16.52 5.61 -25.02
C THR A 362 16.76 5.78 -23.52
N TRP A 363 17.53 6.81 -23.18
CA TRP A 363 17.69 7.28 -21.79
C TRP A 363 16.74 8.44 -21.46
N GLY A 364 15.91 8.87 -22.41
CA GLY A 364 14.90 9.89 -22.15
C GLY A 364 13.83 9.32 -21.23
N ALA A 365 13.58 9.95 -20.08
CA ALA A 365 12.64 9.44 -19.08
C ALA A 365 12.96 8.03 -18.56
N TYR A 366 14.25 7.70 -18.41
CA TYR A 366 14.71 6.49 -17.74
C TYR A 366 14.09 6.34 -16.34
N LYS A 367 14.07 5.12 -15.80
CA LYS A 367 13.61 4.85 -14.44
C LYS A 367 14.71 4.26 -13.60
N THR A 368 14.51 4.27 -12.28
CA THR A 368 15.58 3.96 -11.33
C THR A 368 15.12 3.00 -10.24
N ILE A 369 16.07 2.19 -9.80
CA ILE A 369 16.00 1.49 -8.52
C ILE A 369 16.93 2.21 -7.56
N TYR A 370 16.47 2.52 -6.35
CA TYR A 370 17.23 3.32 -5.40
C TYR A 370 17.18 2.76 -3.98
N ARG A 371 18.13 3.16 -3.15
CA ARG A 371 18.14 2.88 -1.70
C ARG A 371 17.54 4.08 -0.95
N PRO A 372 16.33 3.96 -0.38
CA PRO A 372 15.61 5.12 0.15
C PRO A 372 16.37 5.94 1.20
N GLU A 373 17.20 5.28 2.01
CA GLU A 373 17.98 5.92 3.07
C GLU A 373 19.12 6.81 2.55
N LYS A 374 19.58 6.57 1.32
CA LYS A 374 20.66 7.34 0.67
C LYS A 374 20.16 8.49 -0.19
N ILE A 375 18.85 8.56 -0.41
CA ILE A 375 18.24 9.59 -1.23
C ILE A 375 17.59 10.65 -0.34
N ALA A 376 17.90 11.91 -0.62
CA ALA A 376 17.30 13.04 0.08
C ALA A 376 16.01 13.52 -0.60
N ALA A 377 16.00 13.54 -1.94
CA ALA A 377 14.87 13.97 -2.74
C ALA A 377 14.73 13.12 -4.03
N MET A 378 13.54 12.58 -4.26
CA MET A 378 13.19 11.85 -5.49
C MET A 378 12.49 12.77 -6.49
N TYR A 379 12.59 12.44 -7.78
CA TYR A 379 11.85 13.05 -8.88
C TYR A 379 11.14 11.96 -9.71
N TYR A 380 10.35 12.35 -10.71
CA TYR A 380 9.54 11.42 -11.54
C TYR A 380 10.32 10.18 -12.03
N HIS A 381 11.57 10.39 -12.38
CA HIS A 381 12.37 9.44 -13.14
C HIS A 381 13.68 9.04 -12.43
N TRP A 382 14.22 9.91 -11.56
CA TRP A 382 15.54 9.74 -10.93
C TRP A 382 15.62 10.43 -9.57
N ALA A 383 16.69 10.20 -8.80
CA ALA A 383 16.90 10.95 -7.56
C ALA A 383 17.40 12.37 -7.86
N TYR A 384 16.63 13.37 -7.44
CA TYR A 384 17.02 14.76 -7.59
C TYR A 384 18.24 15.11 -6.73
N GLN A 385 18.29 14.55 -5.51
CA GLN A 385 19.40 14.78 -4.59
C GLN A 385 19.71 13.52 -3.78
N ARG A 386 21.01 13.20 -3.70
CA ARG A 386 21.55 12.07 -2.92
C ARG A 386 22.33 12.61 -1.72
N TYR A 387 22.40 11.84 -0.65
CA TYR A 387 23.27 12.19 0.47
C TYR A 387 24.75 12.06 0.09
N PRO A 388 25.67 12.80 0.75
CA PRO A 388 27.11 12.74 0.48
C PRO A 388 27.65 11.31 0.49
N GLY A 389 28.60 11.02 -0.40
CA GLY A 389 29.17 9.67 -0.56
C GLY A 389 28.31 8.68 -1.35
N THR A 390 27.13 9.10 -1.83
CA THR A 390 26.24 8.27 -2.64
C THR A 390 26.40 8.55 -4.13
N VAL A 391 26.55 7.50 -4.93
CA VAL A 391 26.66 7.58 -6.39
C VAL A 391 25.47 6.91 -7.10
N ALA A 392 25.28 7.25 -8.38
CA ALA A 392 24.38 6.58 -9.29
C ALA A 392 25.16 5.77 -10.32
N GLU A 393 24.66 4.59 -10.62
CA GLU A 393 25.18 3.69 -11.66
C GLU A 393 24.09 3.42 -12.71
N TYR A 394 24.47 2.92 -13.88
CA TYR A 394 23.54 2.68 -14.98
C TYR A 394 23.71 1.27 -15.53
N VAL A 395 22.59 0.55 -15.64
CA VAL A 395 22.57 -0.81 -16.21
C VAL A 395 22.65 -0.69 -17.73
N LYS A 396 23.51 -1.49 -18.35
CA LYS A 396 23.56 -1.59 -19.81
C LYS A 396 22.23 -2.11 -20.35
N SER A 397 21.75 -1.51 -21.42
CA SER A 397 20.43 -1.81 -21.99
C SER A 397 20.30 -3.21 -22.59
N ASP A 398 21.40 -3.92 -22.81
CA ASP A 398 21.44 -5.33 -23.23
C ASP A 398 21.37 -6.30 -22.03
N VAL A 399 21.52 -5.80 -20.79
CA VAL A 399 21.39 -6.58 -19.56
C VAL A 399 19.98 -6.47 -18.97
N ALA A 400 19.44 -5.25 -18.87
CA ALA A 400 18.07 -5.01 -18.44
C ALA A 400 17.57 -3.65 -18.94
N LEU A 401 16.26 -3.53 -19.16
CA LEU A 401 15.61 -2.28 -19.55
C LEU A 401 14.16 -2.23 -19.06
N ILE A 402 13.54 -1.05 -19.14
CA ILE A 402 12.12 -0.86 -18.86
C ILE A 402 11.33 -0.84 -20.17
N ARG A 403 10.33 -1.71 -20.28
CA ARG A 403 9.27 -1.62 -21.28
C ARG A 403 8.20 -0.66 -20.77
N HIS A 404 7.92 0.40 -21.51
CA HIS A 404 6.98 1.46 -21.14
C HIS A 404 5.81 1.50 -22.14
N TYR A 405 4.63 1.03 -21.73
CA TYR A 405 3.45 0.95 -22.60
C TYR A 405 2.75 2.29 -22.67
N ARG A 406 2.93 3.02 -23.78
CA ARG A 406 2.41 4.38 -23.95
C ARG A 406 1.25 4.41 -24.92
N THR A 407 0.18 5.09 -24.51
CA THR A 407 -0.98 5.32 -25.38
C THR A 407 -0.58 6.06 -26.66
N THR A 408 -1.28 5.70 -27.74
CA THR A 408 -1.19 6.34 -29.06
C THR A 408 -2.39 7.25 -29.35
N GLU A 409 -3.34 7.35 -28.42
CA GLU A 409 -4.52 8.20 -28.59
C GLU A 409 -4.11 9.68 -28.71
N SER A 410 -4.54 10.31 -29.79
CA SER A 410 -4.39 11.75 -30.01
C SER A 410 -5.20 12.51 -28.96
N ASN A 411 -4.60 13.50 -28.30
CA ASN A 411 -5.18 14.34 -27.24
C ASN A 411 -5.03 13.84 -25.79
N ILE A 412 -4.28 12.76 -25.56
CA ILE A 412 -3.85 12.40 -24.20
C ILE A 412 -2.46 12.96 -23.90
N LEU A 413 -2.24 13.40 -22.65
CA LEU A 413 -0.93 13.77 -22.13
C LEU A 413 0.10 12.67 -22.43
N GLY A 414 1.20 13.07 -23.05
CA GLY A 414 2.26 12.15 -23.45
C GLY A 414 2.16 11.63 -24.88
N SER A 415 1.08 11.89 -25.65
CA SER A 415 0.91 11.47 -27.06
C SER A 415 1.92 12.09 -28.05
N GLY A 416 2.53 13.22 -27.69
CA GLY A 416 3.57 13.89 -28.51
C GLY A 416 4.85 13.08 -28.71
N TRP A 417 4.99 11.95 -28.02
CA TRP A 417 6.15 11.08 -28.19
C TRP A 417 6.25 10.39 -29.56
N LEU A 418 5.12 10.22 -30.26
CA LEU A 418 5.10 9.54 -31.56
C LEU A 418 5.85 10.35 -32.63
N SER A 419 5.87 11.67 -32.51
CA SER A 419 6.56 12.59 -33.42
C SER A 419 7.94 13.04 -32.91
N ASP A 420 8.32 12.67 -31.69
CA ASP A 420 9.64 13.00 -31.14
C ASP A 420 10.71 12.14 -31.86
N PRO A 421 11.72 12.77 -32.50
CA PRO A 421 12.75 12.06 -33.25
C PRO A 421 13.50 10.99 -32.46
N ASN A 422 13.57 11.11 -31.11
CA ASN A 422 14.21 10.13 -30.26
C ASN A 422 13.43 8.81 -30.18
N TYR A 423 12.13 8.80 -30.50
CA TYR A 423 11.26 7.63 -30.38
C TYR A 423 10.66 7.17 -31.72
N ALA A 424 10.55 8.04 -32.72
CA ALA A 424 9.77 7.83 -33.95
C ALA A 424 10.23 6.66 -34.86
N SER A 425 11.39 6.03 -34.60
CA SER A 425 11.90 4.90 -35.38
C SER A 425 11.35 3.55 -34.90
N PHE A 426 10.06 3.32 -35.15
CA PHE A 426 9.35 2.14 -34.63
C PHE A 426 9.71 0.84 -35.35
N SER A 427 9.78 -0.25 -34.59
CA SER A 427 9.97 -1.61 -35.10
C SER A 427 9.17 -2.63 -34.28
N ILE A 428 8.81 -3.75 -34.89
CA ILE A 428 8.21 -4.88 -34.16
C ILE A 428 9.34 -5.60 -33.42
N VAL A 429 9.28 -5.59 -32.09
CA VAL A 429 10.25 -6.29 -31.24
C VAL A 429 9.51 -7.43 -30.55
N PRO A 430 9.86 -8.70 -30.81
CA PRO A 430 9.22 -9.82 -30.15
C PRO A 430 9.50 -9.78 -28.63
N ILE A 431 8.64 -10.45 -27.86
CA ILE A 431 8.84 -10.65 -26.43
C ILE A 431 10.18 -11.34 -26.22
N GLU A 432 11.03 -10.78 -25.35
CA GLU A 432 12.42 -11.21 -25.20
C GLU A 432 12.55 -12.62 -24.61
N ASP A 433 11.63 -13.00 -23.71
CA ASP A 433 11.49 -14.36 -23.20
C ASP A 433 10.02 -14.83 -23.31
N PRO A 434 9.66 -15.61 -24.35
CA PRO A 434 8.31 -16.15 -24.49
C PRO A 434 7.87 -17.01 -23.30
N LYS A 435 8.80 -17.74 -22.65
CA LYS A 435 8.48 -18.56 -21.47
C LYS A 435 8.16 -17.70 -20.25
N PHE A 436 8.76 -16.52 -20.15
CA PHE A 436 8.36 -15.53 -19.15
C PHE A 436 6.93 -15.06 -19.41
N GLY A 437 6.59 -14.77 -20.67
CA GLY A 437 5.23 -14.42 -21.08
C GLY A 437 4.19 -15.48 -20.71
N GLU A 438 4.48 -16.76 -20.97
CA GLU A 438 3.60 -17.89 -20.58
C GLU A 438 3.40 -17.99 -19.06
N LYS A 439 4.48 -17.83 -18.28
CA LYS A 439 4.41 -17.85 -16.81
C LYS A 439 3.60 -16.66 -16.28
N LEU A 440 3.79 -15.49 -16.86
CA LEU A 440 3.05 -14.29 -16.50
C LEU A 440 1.56 -14.47 -16.78
N ALA A 441 1.22 -14.96 -17.98
CA ALA A 441 -0.15 -15.25 -18.38
C ALA A 441 -0.85 -16.18 -17.38
N LYS A 442 -0.18 -17.27 -17.01
CA LYS A 442 -0.68 -18.23 -16.03
C LYS A 442 -0.92 -17.58 -14.65
N ALA A 443 0.06 -16.83 -14.13
CA ALA A 443 -0.05 -16.19 -12.81
C ALA A 443 -1.19 -15.14 -12.77
N VAL A 444 -1.32 -14.35 -13.85
CA VAL A 444 -2.40 -13.36 -13.99
C VAL A 444 -3.75 -14.06 -14.05
N LEU A 445 -3.91 -15.09 -14.89
CA LEU A 445 -5.14 -15.87 -14.99
C LEU A 445 -5.55 -16.47 -13.63
N GLU A 446 -4.62 -17.11 -12.93
CA GLU A 446 -4.90 -17.70 -11.61
C GLU A 446 -5.41 -16.63 -10.62
N LYS A 447 -4.77 -15.46 -10.59
CA LYS A 447 -5.21 -14.36 -9.72
C LYS A 447 -6.56 -13.79 -10.14
N ILE A 448 -6.76 -13.52 -11.42
CA ILE A 448 -8.01 -12.94 -11.93
C ILE A 448 -9.17 -13.88 -11.65
N LYS A 449 -9.02 -15.18 -11.91
CA LYS A 449 -10.06 -16.16 -11.61
C LYS A 449 -10.38 -16.19 -10.12
N TYR A 450 -9.36 -16.19 -9.27
CA TYR A 450 -9.57 -16.15 -7.82
C TYR A 450 -10.43 -14.96 -7.37
N VAL A 451 -10.22 -13.78 -7.97
CA VAL A 451 -10.91 -12.54 -7.56
C VAL A 451 -12.28 -12.36 -8.26
N TYR A 452 -12.39 -12.75 -9.52
CA TYR A 452 -13.51 -12.39 -10.39
C TYR A 452 -14.33 -13.57 -10.91
N ASP A 453 -13.78 -14.79 -10.96
CA ASP A 453 -14.51 -16.01 -11.35
C ASP A 453 -15.30 -16.55 -10.15
N GLN A 454 -16.31 -15.78 -9.75
CA GLN A 454 -17.22 -16.12 -8.66
C GLN A 454 -18.40 -16.89 -9.22
N ARG A 455 -18.65 -18.09 -8.69
CA ARG A 455 -19.86 -18.87 -9.00
C ARG A 455 -21.02 -18.43 -8.11
N ASP A 456 -22.23 -18.62 -8.61
CA ASP A 456 -23.45 -18.50 -7.80
C ASP A 456 -23.44 -19.54 -6.66
N LEU A 457 -23.95 -19.14 -5.50
CA LEU A 457 -24.23 -20.06 -4.40
C LEU A 457 -25.50 -20.83 -4.74
N ASN A 458 -25.45 -22.15 -4.78
CA ASN A 458 -26.66 -22.91 -4.97
C ASN A 458 -27.46 -22.96 -3.65
N CYS A 459 -28.78 -22.84 -3.71
CA CYS A 459 -29.60 -22.86 -2.49
C CYS A 459 -29.45 -24.19 -1.73
N GLU A 460 -29.16 -25.29 -2.43
CA GLU A 460 -28.88 -26.61 -1.86
C GLU A 460 -27.56 -26.68 -1.08
N GLU A 461 -26.70 -25.66 -1.18
CA GLU A 461 -25.46 -25.54 -0.41
C GLU A 461 -25.66 -24.81 0.92
N ILE A 462 -26.82 -24.19 1.14
CA ILE A 462 -27.16 -23.52 2.39
C ILE A 462 -27.63 -24.57 3.40
N ALA A 463 -27.07 -24.54 4.61
CA ALA A 463 -27.52 -25.41 5.68
C ALA A 463 -28.99 -25.16 6.02
N GLU A 464 -29.71 -26.22 6.41
CA GLU A 464 -31.16 -26.19 6.61
C GLU A 464 -31.62 -25.08 7.56
N VAL A 465 -30.96 -24.90 8.71
CA VAL A 465 -31.36 -23.89 9.71
C VAL A 465 -31.25 -22.46 9.13
N PRO A 466 -30.08 -22.01 8.61
CA PRO A 466 -29.99 -20.72 7.91
C PRO A 466 -30.97 -20.58 6.73
N TYR A 467 -31.23 -21.66 6.01
CA TYR A 467 -32.16 -21.64 4.87
C TYR A 467 -33.63 -21.46 5.31
N GLN A 468 -34.03 -22.04 6.44
CA GLN A 468 -35.36 -21.81 7.01
C GLN A 468 -35.49 -20.41 7.60
N GLU A 469 -34.46 -19.90 8.29
CA GLU A 469 -34.41 -18.50 8.74
C GLU A 469 -34.54 -17.53 7.55
N TYR A 470 -33.84 -17.82 6.45
CA TYR A 470 -33.94 -17.03 5.21
C TYR A 470 -35.39 -16.97 4.68
N LYS A 471 -36.10 -18.11 4.66
CA LYS A 471 -37.51 -18.14 4.24
C LYS A 471 -38.43 -17.39 5.18
N GLU A 472 -38.18 -17.47 6.48
CA GLU A 472 -39.03 -16.89 7.52
C GLU A 472 -38.90 -15.35 7.57
N PHE A 473 -37.68 -14.83 7.46
CA PHE A 473 -37.42 -13.40 7.58
C PHE A 473 -37.52 -12.63 6.26
N GLY A 474 -37.60 -13.34 5.12
CA GLY A 474 -37.98 -12.78 3.82
C GLY A 474 -37.16 -11.56 3.42
N HIS A 475 -35.96 -11.78 2.89
CA HIS A 475 -35.16 -10.67 2.42
C HIS A 475 -34.41 -10.97 1.13
N ASP A 476 -34.45 -10.01 0.20
CA ASP A 476 -33.71 -9.92 -1.06
C ASP A 476 -32.16 -9.89 -0.89
N ILE A 477 -31.63 -10.46 0.19
CA ILE A 477 -30.25 -10.30 0.66
C ILE A 477 -29.35 -11.48 0.26
N PHE A 478 -29.91 -12.68 0.07
CA PHE A 478 -29.16 -13.87 -0.32
C PHE A 478 -29.64 -14.40 -1.68
N ASN A 479 -29.00 -13.96 -2.76
CA ASN A 479 -29.24 -14.45 -4.11
C ASN A 479 -28.60 -15.84 -4.29
N CYS A 480 -29.24 -16.89 -3.78
CA CYS A 480 -28.91 -18.27 -4.18
C CYS A 480 -29.78 -18.70 -5.36
N ARG A 481 -29.31 -19.66 -6.15
CA ARG A 481 -30.08 -20.28 -7.25
C ARG A 481 -30.24 -21.77 -7.01
N PHE A 482 -31.37 -22.37 -7.33
CA PHE A 482 -31.43 -23.84 -7.29
C PHE A 482 -30.71 -24.42 -8.51
N ARG A 483 -30.06 -25.57 -8.37
CA ARG A 483 -29.36 -26.24 -9.49
C ARG A 483 -30.30 -26.58 -10.65
N ASN A 484 -31.58 -26.76 -10.34
CA ASN A 484 -32.62 -27.12 -11.31
C ASN A 484 -33.38 -25.88 -11.85
N GLU A 485 -33.11 -24.68 -11.35
CA GLU A 485 -33.58 -23.44 -11.95
C GLU A 485 -32.70 -23.11 -13.17
N THR A 486 -32.91 -23.85 -14.26
CA THR A 486 -32.43 -23.42 -15.57
C THR A 486 -33.27 -22.23 -16.02
N GLY A 487 -32.74 -21.01 -15.85
CA GLY A 487 -33.41 -19.77 -16.22
C GLY A 487 -32.51 -18.81 -16.99
N ASP A 488 -32.97 -18.48 -18.20
CA ASP A 488 -32.48 -17.50 -19.18
C ASP A 488 -31.49 -16.44 -18.68
N LYS A 489 -30.34 -16.34 -19.36
CA LYS A 489 -29.53 -15.12 -19.38
C LYS A 489 -30.36 -14.00 -20.02
N ARG A 490 -30.91 -13.09 -19.22
CA ARG A 490 -31.30 -11.75 -19.67
C ARG A 490 -30.14 -10.80 -19.58
#